data_AF-A0A916J4M5-F1
#
_entry.id   AF-A0A916J4M5-F1
#
_cell.length_a   1.000
_cell.length_b   1.000
_cell.length_c   1.000
_cell.angle_alpha   90.00
_cell.angle_beta   90.00
_cell.angle_gamma   90.00
#
_symmetry.space_group_name_H-M   'P 1'
#
loop_
_entity.id
_entity.type
_entity.pdbx_description
1 polymer ?
#
loop_
_entity_poly.entity_id
_entity_poly.type
_entity_poly.pdbx_seq_one_letter_code
_entity_poly.pdbx_strand_id
1 'polypeptide(L)' 'MAKPKFDLSNLADYRKKLGVNQQTFWSGLGVTQSGGSRYETGRNLPRPVALLLTLRETGKITTAALDAATTFIKKSKAKK' A
#
# COMPACT_ATOMS: atom_id res chain seq x y z
N MET A 1 -10.57 15.70 -8.59
CA MET A 1 -10.61 14.66 -9.64
C MET A 1 -11.02 13.35 -8.99
N ALA A 2 -11.93 12.58 -9.60
CA ALA A 2 -12.36 11.29 -9.04
C ALA A 2 -11.18 10.31 -9.02
N LYS A 3 -11.07 9.52 -7.96
CA LYS A 3 -10.04 8.48 -7.83
C LYS A 3 -10.24 7.44 -8.94
N PRO A 4 -9.18 6.97 -9.63
CA PRO A 4 -9.31 5.94 -10.65
C PRO A 4 -9.96 4.68 -10.05
N LYS A 5 -10.63 3.89 -10.88
CA LYS A 5 -11.20 2.61 -10.45
C LYS A 5 -10.09 1.69 -9.92
N PHE A 6 -10.26 1.20 -8.71
CA PHE A 6 -9.34 0.26 -8.08
C PHE A 6 -9.47 -1.14 -8.70
N ASP A 7 -8.33 -1.72 -9.07
CA ASP A 7 -8.22 -3.05 -9.68
C ASP A 7 -6.98 -3.77 -9.14
N LEU A 8 -7.18 -4.96 -8.55
CA LEU A 8 -6.13 -5.79 -8.00
C LEU A 8 -5.35 -6.55 -9.08
N SER A 9 -5.91 -6.72 -10.28
CA SER A 9 -5.27 -7.44 -11.38
C SER A 9 -4.20 -6.59 -12.07
N ASN A 10 -4.30 -5.26 -11.97
CA ASN A 10 -3.37 -4.33 -12.61
C ASN A 10 -2.97 -3.17 -11.68
N LEU A 11 -2.18 -3.51 -10.67
CA LEU A 11 -1.70 -2.59 -9.64
C LEU A 11 -0.74 -1.52 -10.19
N ALA A 12 0.05 -1.87 -11.20
CA ALA A 12 1.02 -0.96 -11.83
C ALA A 12 0.29 0.22 -12.50
N ASP A 13 -0.74 -0.08 -13.30
CA ASP A 13 -1.49 0.95 -14.00
C ASP A 13 -2.38 1.74 -13.06
N TYR A 14 -2.96 1.08 -12.03
CA TYR A 14 -3.67 1.77 -10.97
C TYR A 14 -2.78 2.82 -10.28
N ARG A 15 -1.57 2.43 -9.86
CA ARG A 15 -0.60 3.33 -9.23
C ARG A 15 -0.19 4.47 -10.17
N LYS A 16 0.11 4.16 -11.44
CA LYS A 16 0.49 5.19 -12.44
C LYS A 16 -0.62 6.23 -12.62
N LYS A 17 -1.89 5.82 -12.64
CA LYS A 17 -3.05 6.73 -12.71
C LYS A 17 -3.19 7.63 -11.48
N LEU A 18 -2.67 7.20 -10.33
CA LEU A 18 -2.59 8.03 -9.11
C LEU A 18 -1.42 9.01 -9.14
N GLY A 19 -0.50 8.91 -10.10
CA GLY A 19 0.64 9.83 -10.24
C GLY A 19 1.72 9.67 -9.17
N VAL A 20 1.75 8.53 -8.46
CA VAL A 20 2.72 8.28 -7.37
C VAL A 20 3.75 7.20 -7.75
N ASN A 21 4.96 7.31 -7.19
CA ASN A 21 5.98 6.29 -7.37
C ASN A 21 5.70 5.04 -6.50
N GLN A 22 6.44 3.96 -6.75
CA GLN A 22 6.28 2.69 -6.03
C GLN A 22 6.54 2.84 -4.52
N GLN A 23 7.57 3.58 -4.12
CA GLN A 23 7.90 3.75 -2.72
C GLN A 23 6.74 4.41 -1.95
N THR A 24 6.20 5.51 -2.47
CA THR A 24 5.06 6.24 -1.87
C THR A 24 3.81 5.37 -1.81
N PHE A 25 3.54 4.58 -2.85
CA PHE A 25 2.34 3.75 -2.90
C PHE A 25 2.36 2.58 -1.91
N TRP A 26 3.53 1.94 -1.75
CA TRP A 26 3.70 0.69 -1.00
C TRP A 26 4.10 0.89 0.47
N SER A 27 4.82 1.97 0.79
CA SER A 27 5.35 2.21 2.13
C SER A 27 4.28 2.22 3.22
N GLY A 28 3.12 2.85 2.95
CA GLY A 28 2.00 2.89 3.89
C GLY A 28 1.36 1.53 4.18
N LEU A 29 1.61 0.51 3.34
CA LEU A 29 1.16 -0.87 3.57
C LEU A 29 2.24 -1.73 4.23
N GLY A 30 3.35 -1.13 4.67
CA GLY A 30 4.49 -1.86 5.23
C GLY A 30 5.28 -2.65 4.19
N VAL A 31 5.15 -2.31 2.90
CA VAL A 31 5.83 -2.98 1.79
C VAL A 31 6.98 -2.11 1.28
N THR A 32 8.15 -2.71 1.06
CA THR A 32 9.31 -2.01 0.47
C THR A 32 9.08 -1.69 -1.00
N GLN A 33 9.81 -0.71 -1.56
CA GLN A 33 9.71 -0.40 -2.99
C GLN A 33 10.02 -1.62 -3.88
N SER A 34 11.08 -2.37 -3.57
CA SER A 34 11.44 -3.59 -4.32
C SER A 34 10.42 -4.72 -4.16
N GLY A 35 9.79 -4.83 -2.98
CA GLY A 35 8.68 -5.77 -2.76
C GLY A 35 7.45 -5.40 -3.58
N GLY A 36 7.07 -4.12 -3.57
CA GLY A 36 5.96 -3.58 -4.34
C GLY A 36 6.15 -3.72 -5.85
N SER A 37 7.37 -3.47 -6.33
CA SER A 37 7.73 -3.68 -7.74
C SER A 37 7.46 -5.12 -8.18
N ARG A 38 7.79 -6.12 -7.35
CA ARG A 38 7.50 -7.54 -7.65
C ARG A 38 6.00 -7.82 -7.74
N TYR A 39 5.19 -7.19 -6.89
CA TYR A 39 3.74 -7.34 -6.93
C TYR A 39 3.14 -6.68 -8.19
N GLU A 40 3.72 -5.57 -8.64
CA GLU A 40 3.33 -4.90 -9.88
C GLU A 40 3.71 -5.67 -11.15
N THR A 41 4.73 -6.53 -11.10
CA THR A 41 5.23 -7.28 -12.27
C THR A 41 4.79 -8.74 -12.33
N GLY A 42 3.81 -9.15 -11.52
CA GLY A 42 3.16 -10.46 -11.64
C GLY A 42 3.47 -11.46 -10.53
N ARG A 43 4.19 -11.08 -9.47
CA ARG A 43 4.25 -11.92 -8.25
C ARG A 43 2.90 -11.89 -7.54
N ASN A 44 2.47 -13.04 -7.03
CA ASN A 44 1.26 -13.13 -6.20
C ASN A 44 1.32 -12.15 -5.01
N LEU A 45 0.28 -11.33 -4.87
CA LEU A 45 0.14 -10.38 -3.78
C LEU A 45 -0.25 -11.13 -2.49
N PRO A 46 0.52 -11.01 -1.39
CA PRO A 46 0.15 -11.67 -0.15
C PRO A 46 -1.23 -11.23 0.34
N ARG A 47 -2.05 -12.18 0.79
CA ARG A 47 -3.44 -11.93 1.23
C ARG A 47 -3.55 -10.76 2.24
N PRO A 48 -2.69 -10.62 3.27
CA PRO A 48 -2.76 -9.49 4.18
C PRO A 48 -2.58 -8.13 3.49
N VAL A 49 -1.66 -8.05 2.52
CA VAL A 49 -1.40 -6.82 1.75
C VAL A 49 -2.60 -6.50 0.86
N ALA A 50 -3.19 -7.50 0.20
CA ALA A 50 -4.39 -7.33 -0.62
C ALA A 50 -5.58 -6.81 0.20
N LEU A 51 -5.79 -7.33 1.41
CA LEU A 51 -6.85 -6.87 2.32
C LEU A 51 -6.63 -5.42 2.74
N LEU A 52 -5.43 -5.07 3.21
CA LEU A 52 -5.11 -3.70 3.62
C LEU A 52 -5.22 -2.71 2.48
N LEU A 53 -4.74 -3.07 1.29
CA LEU A 53 -4.87 -2.27 0.09
C LEU A 53 -6.35 -2.05 -0.24
N THR A 54 -7.17 -3.10 -0.24
CA THR A 54 -8.61 -2.99 -0.51
C THR A 54 -9.32 -2.10 0.51
N LEU A 55 -9.01 -2.23 1.79
CA LEU A 55 -9.59 -1.37 2.84
C LEU A 55 -9.19 0.10 2.64
N ARG A 56 -7.94 0.37 2.25
CA ARG A 56 -7.45 1.72 1.96
C ARG A 56 -8.16 2.31 0.74
N GLU A 57 -8.31 1.54 -0.33
CA GLU A 57 -8.91 2.03 -1.58
C GLU A 57 -10.44 2.20 -1.47
N THR A 58 -11.11 1.36 -0.67
CA THR A 58 -12.54 1.49 -0.35
C THR A 58 -12.84 2.54 0.72
N GLY A 59 -11.81 3.20 1.28
CA GLY A 59 -11.96 4.24 2.30
C GLY A 59 -12.35 3.72 3.68
N LYS A 60 -12.29 2.40 3.92
CA LYS A 60 -12.54 1.80 5.24
C LYS A 60 -11.42 2.10 6.23
N ILE A 61 -10.21 2.34 5.72
CA ILE A 61 -9.08 2.87 6.50
C ILE A 61 -8.46 4.05 5.76
N THR A 62 -7.91 5.01 6.51
CA THR A 62 -7.21 6.17 5.95
C THR A 62 -5.71 5.95 5.91
N THR A 63 -5.00 6.70 5.05
CA THR A 63 -3.52 6.70 5.01
C THR A 63 -2.95 7.17 6.34
N ALA A 64 -3.54 8.20 6.96
CA ALA A 64 -3.13 8.68 8.27
C ALA A 64 -3.19 7.61 9.36
N ALA A 65 -4.21 6.74 9.34
CA ALA A 65 -4.31 5.63 10.28
C ALA A 65 -3.18 4.60 10.09
N LEU A 66 -2.82 4.30 8.84
CA LEU A 66 -1.68 3.44 8.50
C LEU A 66 -0.33 4.04 8.95
N ASP A 67 -0.16 5.35 8.80
CA ASP A 67 1.04 6.06 9.22
C ASP A 67 1.19 6.09 10.75
N ALA A 68 0.07 6.31 11.46
CA ALA A 68 0.01 6.23 12.91
C ALA A 68 0.38 4.83 13.42
N ALA A 69 -0.19 3.78 12.80
CA ALA A 69 0.14 2.40 13.12
C ALA A 69 1.63 2.09 12.87
N THR A 70 2.18 2.54 11.74
CA THR A 70 3.61 2.39 11.42
C THR A 70 4.51 3.05 12.48
N THR A 71 4.14 4.26 12.91
CA THR A 71 4.86 5.00 13.95
C THR A 71 4.81 4.28 15.29
N PHE A 72 3.65 3.76 15.67
CA PHE A 72 3.49 2.96 16.89
C PHE A 72 4.38 1.71 16.88
N ILE A 73 4.40 0.96 15.77
CA ILE A 73 5.25 -0.24 15.61
C ILE A 73 6.73 0.11 15.74
N LYS A 74 7.19 1.18 15.07
CA LYS A 74 8.59 1.65 15.16
C LYS A 74 8.97 1.99 16.61
N LYS A 75 8.12 2.77 17.30
CA LYS A 75 8.33 3.14 18.71
C LYS A 75 8.36 1.92 19.63
N SER A 76 7.50 0.93 19.39
CA SER A 76 7.47 -0.31 20.17
C SER A 76 8.74 -1.15 19.99
N LYS A 77 9.32 -1.17 18.78
CA LYS A 77 10.57 -1.90 18.50
C LYS A 77 11.81 -1.17 19.03
N ALA A 78 11.81 0.17 19.05
CA ALA A 78 12.94 0.96 19.53
C ALA A 78 13.08 0.99 21.06
N LYS A 79 12.04 0.59 21.80
CA LYS A 79 12.05 0.46 23.27
C LYS A 79 12.59 -0.88 23.77
N LYS A 80 12.91 -1.79 22.86
CA LYS A 80 13.41 -3.13 23.15
C LYS A 80 14.90 -3.17 22.82
#